data_AF-A0A1M6YH19-F1
#
_entry.id   AF-A0A1M6YH19-F1
#
_cell.length_a   1.000
_cell.length_b   1.000
_cell.length_c   1.000
_cell.angle_alpha   90.00
_cell.angle_beta   90.00
_cell.angle_gamma   90.00
#
_symmetry.space_group_name_H-M   'P 1'
#
loop_
_entity.id
_entity.type
_entity.pdbx_description
1 polymer ?
#
loop_
_entity_poly.entity_id
_entity_poly.type
_entity_poly.pdbx_seq_one_letter_code
_entity_poly.pdbx_strand_id
1 'polypeptide(L)'
;MIDAKFLRTVQAAGWHIESASEEAVTGRCPAHGCQQCATLKPGGDIPAVDPDGHRDHRDIPVETFDDLRGHLRHRREQLGLTIKETEEIGGIAQDHLAKFEKDDSRRLPNAQTAIEWAQALGYEVVLRPGPMTALGLRTIADTRSKLKHRRRRFEIEAEWRAGPESERPKVGPKPKIYSSG
;
A
#
# COMPACT_ATOMS: atom_id res chain seq x y z
N MET A 1 -23.48 -9.05 -11.49
CA MET A 1 -22.55 -9.33 -10.37
C MET A 1 -21.15 -8.92 -10.81
N ILE A 2 -20.37 -8.28 -9.95
CA ILE A 2 -18.98 -7.92 -10.25
C ILE A 2 -18.13 -9.19 -10.37
N ASP A 3 -17.37 -9.27 -11.45
CA ASP A 3 -16.39 -10.33 -11.68
C ASP A 3 -14.97 -9.75 -11.85
N ALA A 4 -13.96 -10.63 -11.87
CA ALA A 4 -12.57 -10.22 -12.02
C ALA A 4 -12.26 -9.58 -13.37
N LYS A 5 -13.06 -9.88 -14.42
CA LYS A 5 -12.88 -9.29 -15.76
C LYS A 5 -13.26 -7.81 -15.72
N PHE A 6 -14.41 -7.49 -15.14
CA PHE A 6 -14.88 -6.12 -14.93
C PHE A 6 -13.88 -5.30 -14.11
N LEU A 7 -13.38 -5.85 -13.00
CA LEU A 7 -12.39 -5.14 -12.16
C LEU A 7 -11.10 -4.80 -12.92
N ARG A 8 -10.64 -5.70 -13.78
CA ARG A 8 -9.49 -5.44 -14.66
C ARG A 8 -9.79 -4.35 -15.67
N THR A 9 -10.99 -4.32 -16.24
CA THR A 9 -11.41 -3.24 -17.16
C THR A 9 -11.44 -1.88 -16.45
N VAL A 10 -11.92 -1.82 -15.20
CA VAL A 10 -11.89 -0.60 -14.39
C VAL A 10 -10.46 -0.09 -14.18
N GLN A 11 -9.53 -0.98 -13.83
CA GLN A 11 -8.11 -0.58 -13.68
C GLN A 11 -7.44 -0.22 -15.00
N ALA A 12 -7.77 -0.91 -16.09
CA ALA A 12 -7.25 -0.60 -17.42
C ALA A 12 -7.71 0.78 -17.91
N ALA A 13 -8.86 1.27 -17.42
CA ALA A 13 -9.32 2.63 -17.64
C ALA A 13 -8.65 3.67 -16.71
N GLY A 14 -7.66 3.28 -15.91
CA GLY A 14 -6.85 4.17 -15.07
C GLY A 14 -7.38 4.41 -13.66
N TRP A 15 -8.47 3.75 -13.25
CA TRP A 15 -9.03 3.91 -11.90
C TRP A 15 -8.31 3.05 -10.86
N HIS A 16 -8.07 3.63 -9.69
CA HIS A 16 -7.65 2.87 -8.51
C HIS A 16 -8.89 2.40 -7.73
N ILE A 17 -9.02 1.10 -7.52
CA ILE A 17 -10.19 0.53 -6.82
C ILE A 17 -10.06 0.82 -5.32
N GLU A 18 -11.02 1.59 -4.78
CA GLU A 18 -11.08 1.93 -3.35
C GLU A 18 -12.03 0.99 -2.60
N SER A 19 -13.20 0.71 -3.18
CA SER A 19 -14.16 -0.23 -2.61
C SER A 19 -14.94 -0.97 -3.70
N ALA A 20 -15.50 -2.12 -3.34
CA ALA A 20 -16.33 -2.91 -4.25
C ALA A 20 -17.45 -3.63 -3.47
N SER A 21 -18.67 -3.56 -4.00
CA SER A 21 -19.84 -4.34 -3.57
C SER A 21 -20.09 -5.50 -4.54
N GLU A 22 -21.26 -6.15 -4.46
CA GLU A 22 -21.68 -7.16 -5.45
C GLU A 22 -22.10 -6.54 -6.79
N GLU A 23 -22.47 -5.25 -6.78
CA GLU A 23 -23.12 -4.56 -7.89
C GLU A 23 -22.29 -3.40 -8.47
N ALA A 24 -21.44 -2.77 -7.67
CA ALA A 24 -20.68 -1.59 -8.08
C ALA A 24 -19.28 -1.52 -7.45
N VAL A 25 -18.37 -0.81 -8.13
CA VAL A 25 -17.00 -0.53 -7.71
C VAL A 25 -16.84 0.97 -7.58
N THR A 26 -16.29 1.43 -6.46
CA THR A 26 -15.83 2.82 -6.32
C THR A 26 -14.38 2.89 -6.78
N GLY A 27 -14.14 3.57 -7.88
CA GLY A 27 -12.81 3.92 -8.38
C GLY A 27 -12.43 5.34 -7.97
N ARG A 28 -11.17 5.56 -7.63
CA ARG A 28 -10.58 6.87 -7.32
C ARG A 28 -9.56 7.25 -8.39
N CYS A 29 -9.54 8.54 -8.74
CA CYS A 29 -8.53 9.10 -9.63
C CYS A 29 -7.13 9.02 -8.97
N PRO A 30 -6.08 8.57 -9.69
CA PRO A 30 -4.71 8.47 -9.18
C PRO A 30 -3.99 9.82 -9.10
N ALA A 31 -4.53 10.89 -9.71
CA ALA A 31 -3.88 12.20 -9.75
C ALA A 31 -3.85 12.87 -8.36
N HIS A 32 -2.72 13.51 -8.04
CA HIS A 32 -2.51 14.18 -6.76
C HIS A 32 -3.50 15.33 -6.55
N GLY A 33 -4.08 15.43 -5.35
CA GLY A 33 -5.10 16.42 -5.01
C GLY A 33 -6.47 16.20 -5.67
N CYS A 34 -6.60 15.22 -6.57
CA CYS A 34 -7.88 14.88 -7.18
C CYS A 34 -8.70 14.02 -6.22
N GLN A 35 -9.82 14.56 -5.74
CA GLN A 35 -10.76 13.83 -4.88
C GLN A 35 -11.85 13.12 -5.69
N GLN A 36 -11.73 13.10 -7.02
CA GLN A 36 -12.76 12.52 -7.88
C GLN A 36 -12.84 11.01 -7.66
N CYS A 37 -14.04 10.56 -7.32
CA CYS A 37 -14.41 9.16 -7.19
C CYS A 37 -15.59 8.87 -8.12
N ALA A 38 -15.60 7.68 -8.71
CA ALA A 38 -16.66 7.23 -9.61
C ALA A 38 -17.21 5.88 -9.14
N THR A 39 -18.54 5.75 -9.13
CA THR A 39 -19.22 4.47 -8.89
C THR A 39 -19.50 3.80 -10.23
N LEU A 40 -18.77 2.74 -10.51
CA LEU A 40 -18.76 2.01 -11.78
C LEU A 40 -19.55 0.71 -11.64
N LYS A 41 -20.41 0.41 -12.61
CA LYS A 41 -21.27 -0.80 -12.61
C LYS A 41 -20.98 -1.68 -13.83
N PRO A 42 -21.06 -3.03 -13.70
CA PRO A 42 -20.96 -3.93 -14.85
C PRO A 42 -21.99 -3.59 -15.93
N GLY A 43 -21.54 -3.54 -17.19
CA GLY A 43 -22.39 -3.23 -18.35
C GLY A 43 -22.65 -1.73 -18.59
N GLY A 44 -22.19 -0.84 -17.71
CA GLY A 44 -22.17 0.61 -17.94
C GLY A 44 -20.86 1.08 -18.56
N ASP A 45 -20.86 2.29 -19.11
CA ASP A 45 -19.65 2.92 -19.63
C ASP A 45 -18.65 3.20 -18.49
N ILE A 46 -17.40 2.81 -18.71
CA ILE A 46 -16.29 3.10 -17.81
C ILE A 46 -15.48 4.24 -18.43
N PRO A 47 -15.62 5.50 -17.94
CA PRO A 47 -14.85 6.61 -18.47
C PRO A 47 -13.36 6.40 -18.20
N ALA A 48 -12.51 6.74 -19.16
CA ALA A 48 -11.08 6.78 -18.93
C ALA A 48 -10.75 7.90 -17.92
N VAL A 49 -9.92 7.58 -16.93
CA VAL A 49 -9.24 8.60 -16.13
C VAL A 49 -8.26 9.32 -17.05
N ASP A 50 -8.28 10.65 -17.03
CA ASP A 50 -7.36 11.58 -17.72
C ASP A 50 -6.17 10.88 -18.41
N PRO A 51 -6.28 10.56 -19.72
CA PRO A 51 -5.35 9.67 -20.41
C PRO A 51 -3.97 10.29 -20.63
N ASP A 52 -3.86 11.62 -20.54
CA ASP A 52 -2.67 12.37 -20.91
C ASP A 52 -1.73 12.65 -19.73
N GLY A 53 -2.11 12.23 -18.51
CA GLY A 53 -1.21 12.25 -17.35
C GLY A 53 -0.68 13.65 -16.98
N HIS A 54 -1.29 14.72 -17.49
CA HIS A 54 -0.82 16.11 -17.40
C HIS A 54 -0.80 16.71 -15.98
N ARG A 55 -1.02 15.90 -14.95
CA ARG A 55 -1.00 16.35 -13.56
C ARG A 55 0.25 15.82 -12.90
N ASP A 56 1.33 16.60 -13.06
CA ASP A 56 2.64 16.42 -12.44
C ASP A 56 2.49 15.81 -11.04
N HIS A 57 2.93 14.55 -10.91
CA HIS A 57 3.10 13.95 -9.61
C HIS A 57 4.26 14.68 -8.93
N ARG A 58 3.95 15.59 -8.00
CA ARG A 58 4.94 16.12 -7.05
C ARG A 58 5.53 15.02 -6.16
N ASP A 59 4.85 13.88 -6.12
CA ASP A 59 5.21 12.72 -5.31
C ASP A 59 6.17 11.81 -6.07
N ILE A 60 7.18 11.29 -5.38
CA ILE A 60 8.14 10.34 -5.94
C ILE A 60 7.58 8.92 -5.81
N PRO A 61 7.27 8.22 -6.92
CA PRO A 61 6.92 6.81 -6.85
C PRO A 61 8.15 5.99 -6.44
N VAL A 62 7.95 5.05 -5.53
CA VAL A 62 8.97 4.13 -5.04
C VAL A 62 8.43 2.72 -5.23
N GLU A 63 9.04 1.94 -6.12
CA GLU A 63 8.64 0.56 -6.40
C GLU A 63 9.51 -0.44 -5.64
N THR A 64 10.79 -0.10 -5.46
CA THR A 64 11.79 -0.92 -4.80
C THR A 64 12.50 -0.16 -3.68
N PHE A 65 13.16 -0.90 -2.79
CA PHE A 65 14.03 -0.28 -1.80
C PHE A 65 15.22 0.43 -2.45
N ASP A 66 15.71 -0.04 -3.59
CA ASP A 66 16.83 0.59 -4.28
C ASP A 66 16.47 1.98 -4.79
N ASP A 67 15.23 2.15 -5.28
CA ASP A 67 14.67 3.46 -5.66
C ASP A 67 14.64 4.41 -4.47
N LEU A 68 14.10 3.93 -3.33
CA LEU A 68 14.03 4.69 -2.09
C LEU A 68 15.43 5.13 -1.63
N ARG A 69 16.36 4.18 -1.55
CA ARG A 69 17.75 4.40 -1.13
C ARG A 69 18.43 5.42 -2.02
N GLY A 70 18.34 5.26 -3.34
CA GLY A 70 18.92 6.18 -4.30
C GLY A 70 18.39 7.60 -4.11
N HIS A 71 17.07 7.72 -3.93
CA HIS A 71 16.41 9.01 -3.74
C HIS A 71 16.79 9.69 -2.43
N LEU A 72 16.71 8.98 -1.30
CA LEU A 72 17.00 9.54 0.03
C LEU A 72 18.48 9.91 0.18
N ARG A 73 19.40 9.08 -0.34
CA ARG A 73 20.83 9.41 -0.38
C ARG A 73 21.08 10.68 -1.19
N HIS A 74 20.52 10.77 -2.39
CA HIS A 74 20.67 11.96 -3.22
C HIS A 74 20.13 13.21 -2.52
N ARG A 75 18.97 13.10 -1.86
CA ARG A 75 18.41 14.21 -1.08
C ARG A 75 19.31 14.63 0.07
N ARG A 76 19.85 13.67 0.83
CA ARG A 76 20.80 13.94 1.93
C ARG A 76 22.00 14.73 1.42
N GLU A 77 22.57 14.31 0.29
CA GLU A 77 23.71 14.99 -0.35
C GLU A 77 23.34 16.39 -0.85
N GLN A 78 22.16 16.59 -1.44
CA GLN A 78 21.66 17.91 -1.82
C GLN A 78 21.50 18.86 -0.64
N LEU A 79 21.11 18.34 0.53
CA LEU A 79 20.98 19.12 1.76
C LEU A 79 22.33 19.36 2.45
N GLY A 80 23.41 18.77 1.96
CA GLY A 80 24.75 18.89 2.55
C GLY A 80 24.89 18.18 3.90
N LEU A 81 24.01 17.23 4.21
CA LEU A 81 24.01 16.52 5.49
C LEU A 81 24.92 15.30 5.46
N THR A 82 25.69 15.11 6.52
CA THR A 82 26.40 13.86 6.75
C THR A 82 25.44 12.76 7.18
N ILE A 83 25.90 11.51 7.06
CA ILE A 83 25.16 10.34 7.55
C ILE A 83 24.85 10.48 9.04
N LYS A 84 25.84 10.89 9.84
CA LYS A 84 25.71 11.03 11.28
C LYS A 84 24.67 12.09 11.67
N GLU A 85 24.69 13.25 11.03
CA GLU A 85 23.68 14.29 11.26
C GLU A 85 22.27 13.80 10.90
N THR A 86 22.15 13.05 9.80
CA THR A 86 20.84 12.48 9.40
C THR A 86 20.34 11.46 10.41
N GLU A 87 21.23 10.61 10.94
CA GLU A 87 20.89 9.66 12.00
C GLU A 87 20.44 10.36 13.28
N GLU A 88 21.14 11.42 13.68
CA GLU A 88 20.80 12.23 14.85
C GLU A 88 19.45 12.93 14.69
N ILE A 89 19.18 13.55 13.54
CA ILE A 89 17.89 14.21 13.24
C ILE A 89 16.73 13.22 13.26
N GLY A 90 16.92 12.03 12.67
CA GLY A 90 15.88 11.00 12.56
C GLY A 90 15.70 10.14 13.81
N GLY A 91 16.54 10.31 14.85
CA GLY A 91 16.56 9.39 15.99
C GLY A 91 16.99 7.96 15.62
N ILE A 92 17.74 7.79 14.52
CA ILE A 92 18.19 6.50 14.00
C ILE A 92 19.47 6.09 14.74
N ALA A 93 19.60 4.79 15.04
CA ALA A 93 20.81 4.26 15.66
C ALA A 93 22.05 4.51 14.80
N GLN A 94 23.17 4.83 15.45
CA GLN A 94 24.42 5.20 14.81
C GLN A 94 24.95 4.11 13.85
N ASP A 95 25.51 4.53 12.72
CA ASP A 95 26.09 3.69 11.66
C ASP A 95 25.09 2.72 10.99
N HIS A 96 23.79 3.02 11.04
CA HIS A 96 22.77 2.26 10.34
C HIS A 96 22.59 2.73 8.91
N LEU A 97 22.49 4.04 8.68
CA LEU A 97 22.32 4.62 7.35
C LEU A 97 23.52 4.31 6.44
N ALA A 98 24.74 4.31 7.00
CA ALA A 98 25.94 3.90 6.26
C ALA A 98 25.87 2.45 5.73
N LYS A 99 25.06 1.58 6.35
CA LYS A 99 24.82 0.21 5.88
C LYS A 99 23.71 0.18 4.83
N PHE A 100 22.71 1.05 4.94
CA PHE A 100 21.58 1.10 4.01
C PHE A 100 21.92 1.80 2.70
N GLU A 101 22.77 2.84 2.73
CA GLU A 101 23.14 3.62 1.53
C GLU A 101 24.15 2.92 0.60
N LYS A 102 24.77 1.81 1.02
CA LYS A 102 25.69 1.05 0.15
C LYS A 102 24.96 0.49 -1.07
N ASP A 103 25.56 0.62 -2.26
CA ASP A 103 24.95 0.24 -3.54
C ASP A 103 24.59 -1.25 -3.68
N ASP A 104 25.32 -2.16 -3.02
CA ASP A 104 25.03 -3.61 -2.99
C ASP A 104 24.64 -4.09 -1.58
N SER A 105 23.92 -3.24 -0.84
CA SER A 105 23.44 -3.63 0.49
C SER A 105 22.28 -4.62 0.38
N ARG A 106 22.52 -5.87 0.79
CA ARG A 106 21.42 -6.82 1.09
C ARG A 106 20.66 -6.47 2.37
N ARG A 107 21.04 -5.40 3.07
CA ARG A 107 20.49 -5.02 4.36
C ARG A 107 19.38 -4.00 4.16
N LEU A 108 18.16 -4.45 4.34
CA LEU A 108 16.98 -3.59 4.30
C LEU A 108 16.70 -3.01 5.69
N PRO A 109 16.40 -1.71 5.81
CA PRO A 109 15.84 -1.16 7.03
C PRO A 109 14.46 -1.77 7.27
N ASN A 110 14.03 -1.79 8.53
CA ASN A 110 12.62 -2.03 8.81
C ASN A 110 11.78 -0.81 8.37
N ALA A 111 10.47 -0.97 8.30
CA ALA A 111 9.56 0.09 7.84
C ALA A 111 9.67 1.37 8.68
N GLN A 112 9.84 1.24 10.00
CA GLN A 112 9.96 2.39 10.91
C GLN A 112 11.20 3.23 10.57
N THR A 113 12.37 2.59 10.45
CA THR A 113 13.62 3.28 10.12
C THR A 113 13.59 3.91 8.74
N ALA A 114 12.91 3.30 7.76
CA ALA A 114 12.74 3.90 6.44
C ALA A 114 11.89 5.18 6.49
N ILE A 115 10.83 5.19 7.32
CA ILE A 115 9.97 6.36 7.52
C ILE A 115 10.75 7.47 8.24
N GLU A 116 11.46 7.14 9.32
CA GLU A 116 12.30 8.09 10.07
C GLU A 116 13.37 8.72 9.18
N TRP A 117 14.01 7.92 8.33
CA TRP A 117 15.01 8.42 7.38
C TRP A 117 14.39 9.40 6.37
N ALA A 118 13.23 9.08 5.81
CA ALA A 118 12.52 9.98 4.91
C ALA A 118 12.13 11.31 5.61
N GLN A 119 11.61 11.22 6.84
CA GLN A 119 11.20 12.38 7.64
C GLN A 119 12.39 13.26 8.03
N ALA A 120 13.53 12.68 8.38
CA ALA A 120 14.77 13.43 8.66
C ALA A 120 15.24 14.28 7.47
N LEU A 121 14.86 13.89 6.24
CA LEU A 121 15.19 14.58 4.99
C LEU A 121 14.07 15.49 4.47
N GLY A 122 13.02 15.68 5.27
CA GLY A 122 11.90 16.57 4.98
C GLY A 122 10.82 15.98 4.08
N TYR A 123 10.73 14.64 3.99
CA TYR A 123 9.64 13.97 3.29
C TYR A 123 8.51 13.53 4.21
N GLU A 124 7.32 13.53 3.66
CA GLU A 124 6.17 12.81 4.20
C GLU A 124 6.02 11.47 3.45
N VAL A 125 5.85 10.38 4.19
CA VAL A 125 5.56 9.07 3.59
C VAL A 125 4.05 8.84 3.61
N VAL A 126 3.45 8.74 2.43
CA VAL A 126 2.01 8.57 2.27
C VAL A 126 1.68 7.26 1.56
N LEU A 127 0.53 6.66 1.91
CA LEU A 127 -0.03 5.54 1.18
C LEU A 127 -1.03 6.05 0.15
N ARG A 128 -0.73 5.84 -1.14
CA ARG A 128 -1.67 6.09 -2.23
C ARG A 128 -2.35 4.77 -2.63
N PRO A 129 -3.66 4.76 -2.90
CA PRO A 129 -4.27 3.64 -3.63
C PRO A 129 -3.46 3.36 -4.88
N GLY A 130 -3.32 2.09 -5.24
CA GLY A 130 -2.56 1.64 -6.41
C GLY A 130 -3.24 0.45 -7.07
N PRO A 131 -2.72 -0.02 -8.21
CA PRO A 131 -3.26 -1.19 -8.86
C PRO A 131 -3.12 -2.43 -7.97
N MET A 132 -4.21 -3.18 -7.83
CA MET A 132 -4.19 -4.45 -7.09
C MET A 132 -3.64 -5.59 -7.96
N THR A 133 -3.03 -6.58 -7.31
CA THR A 133 -2.57 -7.80 -7.98
C THR A 133 -3.76 -8.63 -8.48
N ALA A 134 -3.53 -9.46 -9.49
CA ALA A 134 -4.57 -10.34 -10.05
C ALA A 134 -5.23 -11.24 -8.99
N LEU A 135 -4.44 -11.73 -8.02
CA LEU A 135 -4.95 -12.51 -6.89
C LEU A 135 -5.83 -11.66 -5.96
N GLY A 136 -5.44 -10.41 -5.71
CA GLY A 136 -6.26 -9.45 -4.95
C GLY A 136 -7.62 -9.23 -5.60
N LEU A 137 -7.65 -8.94 -6.91
CA LEU A 137 -8.89 -8.75 -7.66
C LEU A 137 -9.79 -9.99 -7.66
N ARG A 138 -9.20 -11.17 -7.86
CA ARG A 138 -9.94 -12.44 -7.80
C ARG A 138 -10.54 -12.68 -6.43
N THR A 139 -9.75 -12.50 -5.37
CA THR A 139 -10.21 -12.65 -3.99
C THR A 139 -11.33 -11.67 -3.67
N ILE A 140 -11.25 -10.44 -4.18
CA ILE A 140 -12.32 -9.46 -4.09
C ILE A 140 -13.59 -10.06 -4.71
N ALA A 141 -13.55 -10.41 -6.00
CA ALA A 141 -14.69 -10.94 -6.75
C ALA A 141 -15.33 -12.16 -6.06
N ASP A 142 -14.53 -13.18 -5.72
CA ASP A 142 -14.99 -14.44 -5.13
C ASP A 142 -15.66 -14.26 -3.75
N THR A 143 -15.41 -13.13 -3.09
CA THR A 143 -15.84 -12.91 -1.70
C THR A 143 -16.93 -11.85 -1.55
N ARG A 144 -17.33 -11.16 -2.63
CA ARG A 144 -18.32 -10.07 -2.55
C ARG A 144 -19.67 -10.54 -2.03
N SER A 145 -20.13 -11.72 -2.42
CA SER A 145 -21.37 -12.35 -1.90
C SER A 145 -21.37 -12.59 -0.38
N LYS A 146 -20.20 -12.59 0.26
CA LYS A 146 -20.02 -12.81 1.71
C LYS A 146 -19.62 -11.52 2.44
N LEU A 147 -19.76 -10.35 1.81
CA LEU A 147 -19.28 -9.09 2.36
C LEU A 147 -19.89 -8.77 3.73
N LYS A 148 -21.20 -9.01 3.92
CA LYS A 148 -21.88 -8.80 5.22
C LYS A 148 -21.27 -9.64 6.34
N HIS A 149 -21.08 -10.95 6.10
CA HIS A 149 -20.46 -11.84 7.08
C HIS A 149 -19.02 -11.43 7.40
N ARG A 150 -18.25 -10.98 6.38
CA ARG A 150 -16.88 -10.49 6.57
C ARG A 150 -16.83 -9.22 7.41
N ARG A 151 -17.73 -8.26 7.18
CA ARG A 151 -17.83 -7.03 8.00
C ARG A 151 -18.08 -7.34 9.47
N ARG A 152 -19.05 -8.22 9.76
CA ARG A 152 -19.32 -8.66 11.13
C ARG A 152 -18.10 -9.31 11.79
N ARG A 153 -17.34 -10.11 11.04
CA ARG A 153 -16.09 -10.68 11.55
C ARG A 153 -15.05 -9.61 11.85
N PHE A 154 -14.91 -8.60 10.99
CA PHE A 154 -13.97 -7.50 11.21
C PHE A 154 -14.35 -6.62 12.41
N GLU A 155 -15.64 -6.45 12.70
CA GLU A 155 -16.14 -5.76 13.90
C GLU A 155 -15.69 -6.51 15.17
N ILE A 156 -15.93 -7.83 15.23
CA ILE A 156 -15.48 -8.67 16.35
C ILE A 156 -13.94 -8.63 16.50
N GLU A 157 -13.21 -8.73 15.39
CA GLU A 157 -11.74 -8.64 15.40
C GLU A 157 -11.24 -7.23 15.81
N ALA A 158 -12.02 -6.17 15.56
CA ALA A 158 -11.70 -4.82 16.02
C ALA A 158 -11.89 -4.70 17.54
N GLU A 159 -12.98 -5.24 18.08
CA GLU A 159 -13.24 -5.30 19.52
C GLU A 159 -12.09 -6.03 20.26
N TRP A 160 -11.62 -7.16 19.73
CA TRP A 160 -10.49 -7.90 20.33
C TRP A 160 -9.13 -7.20 20.21
N ARG A 161 -8.95 -6.34 19.20
CA ARG A 161 -7.74 -5.52 19.09
C ARG A 161 -7.72 -4.41 20.16
N ALA A 162 -8.89 -3.88 20.51
CA ALA A 162 -9.05 -2.87 21.55
C ALA A 162 -9.05 -3.46 22.98
N GLY A 163 -9.50 -4.71 23.14
CA GLY A 163 -9.55 -5.40 24.42
C GLY A 163 -8.20 -5.95 24.92
N PRO A 164 -8.13 -6.40 26.19
CA PRO A 164 -6.94 -6.97 26.79
C PRO A 164 -6.54 -8.29 26.10
N GLU A 165 -5.24 -8.54 26.00
CA GLU A 165 -4.68 -9.68 25.26
C GLU A 165 -5.18 -11.05 25.77
N SER A 166 -5.58 -11.13 27.04
CA SER A 166 -6.17 -12.31 27.67
C SER A 166 -7.52 -12.74 27.10
N GLU A 167 -8.23 -11.85 26.40
CA GLU A 167 -9.57 -12.11 25.82
C GLU A 167 -9.51 -12.50 24.34
N ARG A 168 -8.32 -12.51 23.74
CA ARG A 168 -8.15 -12.93 22.33
C ARG A 168 -8.36 -14.45 22.22
N PRO A 169 -9.09 -14.94 21.20
CA PRO A 169 -9.24 -16.38 20.99
C PRO A 169 -7.87 -17.01 20.77
N LYS A 170 -7.57 -18.06 21.54
CA LYS A 170 -6.38 -18.88 21.30
C LYS A 170 -6.53 -19.52 19.92
N VAL A 171 -5.65 -19.14 18.98
CA VAL A 171 -5.63 -19.74 17.65
C VAL A 171 -5.44 -21.24 17.84
N GLY A 172 -6.47 -22.02 17.51
CA GLY A 172 -6.41 -23.48 17.56
C GLY A 172 -5.25 -24.03 16.73
N PRO A 173 -4.77 -25.24 17.04
CA PRO A 173 -3.59 -25.80 16.37
C PRO A 173 -3.76 -25.77 14.85
N LYS A 174 -2.75 -25.26 14.14
CA LYS A 174 -2.73 -25.25 12.67
C LYS A 174 -3.03 -26.67 12.16
N PRO A 175 -3.93 -26.84 11.18
CA PRO A 175 -4.16 -28.15 10.59
C PRO A 175 -2.84 -28.67 10.03
N LYS A 176 -2.45 -29.89 10.42
CA LYS A 176 -1.30 -30.59 9.86
C LYS A 176 -1.55 -30.75 8.37
N ILE A 177 -0.77 -30.06 7.55
CA ILE A 177 -0.72 -30.30 6.12
C ILE A 177 -0.03 -31.65 5.98
N TYR A 178 -0.81 -32.71 5.76
CA TYR A 178 -0.27 -33.99 5.32
C TYR A 178 0.17 -33.81 3.87
N SER A 179 1.47 -33.78 3.63
CA SER A 179 2.06 -33.96 2.32
C SER A 179 1.86 -35.42 1.90
N SER A 180 0.91 -35.66 1.00
CA SER A 180 0.73 -36.93 0.32
C SER A 180 1.65 -37.01 -0.89
N GLY A 181 2.52 -38.03 -0.90
CA GLY A 181 3.04 -38.70 -2.10
C GLY A 181 4.08 -37.96 -2.91
#